data_AF-A0A659XY49-F1
#
_entry.id   AF-A0A659XY49-F1
#
_cell.length_a   1.000
_cell.length_b   1.000
_cell.length_c   1.000
_cell.angle_alpha   90.00
_cell.angle_beta   90.00
_cell.angle_gamma   90.00
#
_symmetry.space_group_name_H-M   'P 1'
#
loop_
_entity.id
_entity.type
_entity.pdbx_description
1 polymer ?
#
loop_
_entity_poly.entity_id
_entity_poly.type
_entity_poly.pdbx_seq_one_letter_code
_entity_poly.pdbx_strand_id
1 'polypeptide(L)'
;GRIINVIGEPVDEAGPVDAVEMRAIHQPAPAYVDQSTEAQILVTGIKVLDLLAPYARGGKIGLFGGAGVGKTVLIQELINNVAKAHGGFSVFAGVGERTREG
;
A
#
# COMPACT_ATOMS: atom_id res chain seq x y z
N GLY A 1 -13.26 0.33 -2.77
CA GLY A 1 -12.33 -0.71 -3.27
C GLY A 1 -13.03 -2.04 -3.27
N ARG A 2 -12.41 -3.09 -3.81
CA ARG A 2 -12.88 -4.47 -3.69
C ARG A 2 -12.06 -5.20 -2.63
N ILE A 3 -12.65 -6.17 -1.93
CA ILE A 3 -11.91 -7.05 -1.00
C ILE A 3 -11.80 -8.43 -1.64
N ILE A 4 -10.57 -8.89 -1.85
CA ILE A 4 -10.27 -10.18 -2.46
C ILE A 4 -9.46 -11.06 -1.51
N ASN A 5 -9.69 -12.37 -1.56
CA ASN A 5 -8.91 -13.34 -0.81
C ASN A 5 -7.60 -13.70 -1.54
N VAL A 6 -6.80 -14.58 -0.94
CA VAL A 6 -5.47 -14.98 -1.45
C VAL A 6 -5.50 -15.66 -2.83
N ILE A 7 -6.63 -16.26 -3.22
CA ILE A 7 -6.81 -16.90 -4.53
C ILE A 7 -7.52 -15.99 -5.55
N GLY A 8 -7.81 -14.74 -5.18
CA GLY A 8 -8.37 -13.71 -6.08
C GLY A 8 -9.90 -13.67 -6.12
N GLU A 9 -10.61 -14.39 -5.25
CA GLU A 9 -12.07 -14.36 -5.20
C GLU A 9 -12.55 -13.17 -4.35
N PRO A 10 -13.64 -12.47 -4.77
CA PRO A 10 -14.23 -11.41 -3.96
C PRO A 10 -14.90 -11.98 -2.71
N VAL A 11 -14.67 -11.31 -1.58
CA VAL A 11 -15.28 -11.65 -0.27
C VAL A 11 -16.10 -10.49 0.30
N ASP A 12 -16.40 -9.49 -0.52
CA ASP A 12 -17.10 -8.25 -0.16
C ASP A 12 -18.60 -8.26 -0.49
N GLU A 13 -19.17 -9.40 -0.89
CA GLU A 13 -20.58 -9.56 -1.30
C GLU A 13 -21.01 -8.62 -2.46
N ALA A 14 -20.08 -7.92 -3.11
CA ALA A 14 -20.35 -6.96 -4.18
C ALA A 14 -20.38 -7.61 -5.58
N GLY A 15 -20.64 -8.92 -5.66
CA GLY A 15 -20.62 -9.70 -6.89
C GLY A 15 -19.21 -9.97 -7.44
N PRO A 16 -19.07 -10.43 -8.69
CA PRO A 16 -17.77 -10.70 -9.31
C PRO A 16 -16.88 -9.45 -9.45
N VAL A 17 -15.56 -9.63 -9.50
CA VAL A 17 -14.62 -8.56 -9.84
C VAL A 17 -14.54 -8.43 -11.36
N ASP A 18 -14.84 -7.25 -11.89
CA ASP A 18 -14.64 -6.94 -13.29
C ASP A 18 -13.15 -6.68 -13.54
N ALA A 19 -12.44 -7.72 -13.97
CA ALA A 19 -11.00 -7.72 -14.16
C ALA A 19 -10.65 -7.73 -15.65
N VAL A 20 -9.74 -6.84 -16.05
CA VAL A 20 -9.21 -6.79 -17.43
C VAL A 20 -8.18 -7.89 -17.68
N GLU A 21 -7.46 -8.30 -16.64
CA GLU A 21 -6.36 -9.27 -16.72
C GLU A 21 -6.25 -10.06 -15.40
N MET A 22 -5.80 -11.32 -15.49
CA MET A 22 -5.42 -12.15 -14.35
C MET A 22 -3.91 -12.40 -14.40
N ARG A 23 -3.22 -12.19 -13.27
CA ARG A 23 -1.76 -12.37 -13.17
C ARG A 23 -1.39 -13.39 -12.10
N ALA A 24 -0.36 -14.20 -12.38
CA ALA A 24 0.16 -15.16 -11.41
C ALA A 24 0.94 -14.45 -10.29
N ILE A 25 0.75 -14.86 -9.04
CA ILE A 25 1.38 -14.24 -7.86
C ILE A 25 2.90 -14.49 -7.77
N HIS A 26 3.40 -15.52 -8.45
CA HIS A 26 4.83 -15.81 -8.54
C HIS A 26 5.40 -15.21 -9.83
N GLN A 27 6.19 -14.15 -9.70
CA GLN A 27 6.87 -13.48 -10.79
C GLN A 27 8.35 -13.26 -10.44
N PRO A 28 9.26 -13.25 -11.42
CA PRO A 28 10.63 -12.84 -11.18
C PRO A 28 10.69 -11.36 -10.76
N ALA A 29 11.71 -10.99 -9.99
CA ALA A 29 11.98 -9.58 -9.70
C ALA A 29 12.37 -8.82 -10.99
N PRO A 30 12.15 -7.49 -11.05
CA PRO A 30 12.60 -6.68 -12.19
C PRO A 30 14.10 -6.81 -12.44
N ALA A 31 14.51 -6.78 -13.71
CA ALA A 31 15.93 -6.84 -14.07
C ALA A 31 16.67 -5.59 -13.60
N TYR A 32 17.99 -5.69 -13.44
CA TYR A 32 18.83 -4.57 -12.98
C TYR A 32 18.70 -3.33 -13.90
N VAL A 33 18.58 -3.55 -15.21
CA VAL A 33 18.44 -2.48 -16.22
C VAL A 33 17.12 -1.71 -16.12
N ASP A 34 16.09 -2.30 -15.49
CA ASP A 34 14.77 -1.68 -15.32
C ASP A 34 14.65 -0.92 -13.98
N GLN A 35 15.69 -0.94 -13.14
CA GLN A 35 15.67 -0.27 -11.85
C GLN A 35 15.98 1.22 -12.02
N SER A 36 15.04 2.09 -11.62
CA SER A 36 15.27 3.53 -11.60
C SER A 36 16.27 3.91 -10.50
N THR A 37 17.23 4.78 -10.84
CA THR A 37 18.20 5.35 -9.90
C THR A 37 17.79 6.74 -9.40
N GLU A 38 16.60 7.22 -9.77
CA GLU A 38 16.14 8.56 -9.38
C GLU A 38 15.70 8.60 -7.91
N ALA A 39 16.31 9.51 -7.16
CA ALA A 39 15.87 9.83 -5.80
C ALA A 39 14.79 10.92 -5.84
N GLN A 40 13.52 10.53 -5.70
CA GLN A 40 12.40 11.46 -5.59
C GLN A 40 11.73 11.33 -4.21
N ILE A 41 11.33 12.45 -3.61
CA ILE A 41 10.62 12.45 -2.33
C ILE A 41 9.12 12.23 -2.56
N LEU A 42 8.52 11.35 -1.77
CA LEU A 42 7.08 11.18 -1.64
C LEU A 42 6.59 12.04 -0.47
N VAL A 43 5.95 13.17 -0.77
CA VAL A 43 5.33 14.03 0.25
C VAL A 43 4.07 13.37 0.79
N THR A 44 4.04 13.12 2.10
CA THR A 44 2.97 12.38 2.79
C THR A 44 1.88 13.29 3.37
N GLY A 45 2.19 14.57 3.59
CA GLY A 45 1.33 15.52 4.31
C GLY A 45 1.44 15.39 5.84
N ILE A 46 2.30 14.50 6.34
CA ILE A 46 2.49 14.25 7.76
C ILE A 46 3.80 14.90 8.19
N LYS A 47 3.69 16.00 8.94
CA LYS A 47 4.83 16.87 9.31
C LYS A 47 6.05 16.11 9.84
N VAL A 48 5.85 15.16 10.75
CA VAL A 48 6.97 14.42 11.36
C VAL A 48 7.68 13.53 10.35
N LEU A 49 6.94 12.94 9.39
CA LEU A 49 7.52 12.10 8.34
C LEU A 49 8.21 12.99 7.30
N ASP A 50 7.51 14.00 6.79
CA ASP A 50 8.04 14.88 5.73
C ASP A 50 9.27 15.67 6.18
N LEU A 51 9.40 15.98 7.49
CA LEU A 51 10.55 16.71 8.03
C LEU A 51 11.69 15.80 8.49
N LEU A 52 11.41 14.75 9.28
CA LEU A 52 12.46 13.98 9.98
C LEU A 52 12.80 12.66 9.29
N ALA A 53 11.86 12.05 8.58
CA ALA A 53 12.02 10.75 7.95
C ALA A 53 11.31 10.71 6.58
N PRO A 54 11.74 11.54 5.62
CA PRO A 54 11.05 11.70 4.35
C PRO A 54 11.04 10.40 3.57
N TYR A 55 9.89 10.07 2.97
CA TYR A 55 9.72 8.84 2.21
C TYR A 55 10.24 9.02 0.79
N ALA A 56 10.95 8.02 0.27
CA ALA A 56 11.36 7.99 -1.14
C ALA A 56 10.23 7.39 -1.99
N ARG A 57 9.92 8.02 -3.12
CA ARG A 57 9.01 7.47 -4.12
C ARG A 57 9.61 6.17 -4.69
N GLY A 58 8.81 5.11 -4.72
CA GLY A 58 9.29 3.77 -5.10
C GLY A 58 10.12 3.06 -4.03
N GLY A 59 10.32 3.68 -2.86
CA GLY A 59 11.04 3.11 -1.74
C GLY A 59 10.23 2.06 -0.95
N LYS A 60 10.93 1.30 -0.12
CA LYS A 60 10.34 0.38 0.87
C LYS A 60 10.40 1.03 2.24
N ILE A 61 9.26 1.10 2.92
CA ILE A 61 9.11 1.78 4.21
C ILE A 61 8.65 0.77 5.26
N GLY A 62 9.26 0.79 6.44
CA GLY A 62 8.86 -0.01 7.59
C GLY A 62 8.25 0.84 8.69
N LEU A 63 7.09 0.43 9.21
CA LEU A 63 6.43 1.04 10.37
C LEU A 63 6.62 0.14 11.59
N PHE A 64 7.60 0.48 12.43
CA PHE A 64 7.94 -0.30 13.62
C PHE A 64 7.27 0.27 14.86
N GLY A 65 6.65 -0.60 15.66
CA GLY A 65 6.04 -0.21 16.93
C GLY A 65 5.18 -1.30 17.56
N GLY A 66 4.87 -1.16 18.85
CA GLY A 66 4.09 -2.12 19.64
C GLY A 66 2.60 -2.16 19.29
N ALA A 67 1.82 -2.88 20.10
CA ALA A 67 0.36 -2.87 20.00
C ALA A 67 -0.21 -1.51 20.44
N GLY A 68 -1.25 -1.03 19.77
CA GLY A 68 -1.97 0.19 20.16
C GLY A 68 -1.26 1.52 19.85
N VAL A 69 -0.10 1.51 19.20
CA VAL A 69 0.66 2.75 18.87
C VAL A 69 0.15 3.48 17.61
N GLY A 70 -0.98 3.06 17.04
CA GLY A 70 -1.61 3.74 15.90
C GLY A 70 -1.05 3.38 14.51
N LYS A 71 -0.37 2.24 14.34
CA LYS A 71 0.15 1.80 13.03
C LYS A 71 -0.93 1.74 11.93
N THR A 72 -2.06 1.11 12.23
CA THR A 72 -3.18 0.99 11.29
C THR A 72 -3.76 2.35 10.92
N VAL A 73 -3.91 3.24 11.92
CA VAL A 73 -4.39 4.61 11.70
C VAL A 73 -3.43 5.40 10.81
N LEU A 74 -2.12 5.25 11.01
CA LEU A 74 -1.10 5.87 10.17
C LEU A 74 -1.15 5.36 8.73
N ILE A 75 -1.35 4.05 8.52
CA ILE A 75 -1.51 3.47 7.18
C ILE A 75 -2.75 4.03 6.49
N GLN A 76 -3.90 4.10 7.18
CA GLN A 76 -5.13 4.66 6.64
C GLN A 76 -4.95 6.13 6.24
N GLU A 77 -4.23 6.91 7.05
CA GLU A 77 -3.96 8.32 6.75
C GLU A 77 -2.99 8.48 5.55
N LEU A 78 -1.98 7.62 5.43
CA LEU A 78 -1.13 7.59 4.25
C LEU A 78 -1.92 7.26 2.97
N ILE A 79 -2.83 6.28 3.04
CA ILE A 79 -3.73 5.94 1.92
C ILE A 79 -4.58 7.15 1.52
N ASN A 80 -5.18 7.82 2.51
CA ASN A 80 -6.01 9.00 2.31
C ASN A 80 -5.23 10.12 1.61
N ASN A 81 -4.02 10.42 2.08
CA ASN A 81 -3.24 11.55 1.56
C ASN A 81 -2.62 11.27 0.20
N VAL A 82 -2.16 10.03 -0.05
CA VAL A 82 -1.67 9.63 -1.37
C VAL A 82 -2.78 9.67 -2.42
N ALA A 83 -3.98 9.17 -2.10
CA ALA A 83 -5.11 9.19 -3.01
C ALA A 83 -5.54 10.62 -3.37
N LYS A 84 -5.58 11.53 -2.38
CA LYS A 84 -5.98 12.93 -2.58
C LYS A 84 -4.93 13.77 -3.32
N ALA A 85 -3.64 13.58 -3.03
CA ALA A 85 -2.58 14.48 -3.51
C ALA A 85 -1.83 13.98 -4.75
N HIS A 86 -1.70 12.67 -4.94
CA HIS A 86 -0.87 12.09 -6.00
C HIS A 86 -1.67 11.37 -7.09
N GLY A 87 -2.99 11.27 -6.95
CA GLY A 87 -3.87 10.62 -7.93
C GLY A 87 -3.59 9.13 -8.15
N GLY A 88 -2.83 8.50 -7.25
CA GLY A 88 -2.46 7.10 -7.33
C GLY A 88 -3.49 6.18 -6.69
N PHE A 89 -3.43 4.89 -7.04
CA PHE A 89 -4.18 3.85 -6.37
C PHE A 89 -3.40 3.30 -5.19
N SER A 90 -4.11 2.95 -4.12
CA SER A 90 -3.54 2.29 -2.94
C SER A 90 -4.07 0.86 -2.85
N VAL A 91 -3.17 -0.09 -2.58
CA VAL A 91 -3.51 -1.49 -2.32
C VAL A 91 -3.07 -1.82 -0.90
N PHE A 92 -3.99 -2.37 -0.11
CA PHE A 92 -3.71 -2.86 1.24
C PHE A 92 -3.79 -4.39 1.27
N ALA A 93 -2.75 -5.04 1.79
CA ALA A 93 -2.71 -6.47 1.99
C ALA A 93 -2.68 -6.77 3.50
N GLY A 94 -3.82 -7.18 4.05
CA GLY A 94 -3.93 -7.56 5.47
C GLY A 94 -3.42 -8.97 5.72
N VAL A 95 -2.15 -9.11 6.11
CA VAL A 95 -1.53 -10.42 6.36
C VAL A 95 -1.61 -10.75 7.85
N GLY A 96 -2.53 -11.65 8.23
CA GLY A 96 -2.70 -12.08 9.63
C GLY A 96 -3.25 -11.00 10.56
N GLU A 97 -3.80 -9.93 10.00
CA GLU A 97 -4.44 -8.84 10.73
C GLU A 97 -5.84 -9.22 11.24
N ARG A 98 -6.37 -8.46 12.18
CA ARG A 98 -7.72 -8.68 12.70
C ARG A 98 -8.77 -8.25 11.67
N THR A 99 -9.78 -9.08 11.42
CA THR A 99 -10.90 -8.81 10.49
C THR A 99 -11.67 -7.51 10.78
N ARG A 100 -11.63 -7.01 12.02
CA ARG A 100 -12.30 -5.75 12.41
C ARG A 100 -11.52 -4.48 12.02
N GLU A 101 -10.25 -4.60 11.63
CA GLU A 101 -9.34 -3.46 11.44
C GLU A 101 -9.12 -3.09 9.96
N GLY A 102 -9.70 -3.87 9.03
CA GLY A 102 -9.64 -3.66 7.57
C GLY A 102 -10.86 -2.97 6.98
#